data_AF-A0A9P8E5W7-F1
#
_entry.id   AF-A0A9P8E5W7-F1
#
_cell.length_a   1.000
_cell.length_b   1.000
_cell.length_c   1.000
_cell.angle_alpha   90.00
_cell.angle_beta   90.00
_cell.angle_gamma   90.00
#
_symmetry.space_group_name_H-M   'P 1'
#
loop_
_entity.id
_entity.type
_entity.pdbx_description
1 polymer ?
#
loop_
_entity_poly.entity_id
_entity_poly.type
_entity_poly.pdbx_seq_one_letter_code
_entity_poly.pdbx_strand_id
1 'polypeptide(L)'
;MLSRSFIARRAFVSAPIRSFQTAPVLRVGKESTLHNEGRAEEADKIKNEQIEKQKQGKGHWHEEIASDSESIVKADRGDIKADADTIEQLQKESEKLMSQKK
;
A
#
# COMPACT_ATOMS: atom_id res chain seq x y z
N MET A 1 2.97 -34.34 -67.48
CA MET A 1 2.75 -34.58 -66.03
C MET A 1 3.05 -33.29 -65.29
N LEU A 2 2.03 -32.56 -64.81
CA LEU A 2 2.25 -31.31 -64.05
C LEU A 2 2.51 -31.64 -62.58
N SER A 3 3.74 -31.42 -62.12
CA SER A 3 4.13 -31.53 -60.71
C SER A 3 3.49 -30.41 -59.90
N ARG A 4 2.60 -30.77 -58.96
CA ARG A 4 2.06 -29.85 -57.96
C ARG A 4 3.00 -29.82 -56.76
N SER A 5 3.81 -28.78 -56.66
CA SER A 5 4.63 -28.51 -55.48
C SER A 5 3.74 -27.97 -54.37
N PHE A 6 3.53 -28.74 -53.30
CA PHE A 6 2.86 -28.24 -52.09
C PHE A 6 3.86 -27.43 -51.27
N ILE A 7 3.65 -26.11 -51.19
CA ILE A 7 4.42 -25.24 -50.30
C ILE A 7 3.87 -25.43 -48.88
N ALA A 8 4.62 -26.12 -48.03
CA ALA A 8 4.32 -26.23 -46.61
C ALA A 8 4.45 -24.85 -45.96
N ARG A 9 3.31 -24.22 -45.62
CA ARG A 9 3.29 -23.00 -44.81
C ARG A 9 3.68 -23.38 -43.38
N ARG A 10 4.86 -22.96 -42.94
CA ARG A 10 5.23 -23.00 -41.51
C ARG A 10 4.22 -22.13 -40.74
N ALA A 11 3.39 -22.76 -39.92
CA ALA A 11 2.59 -22.04 -38.95
C ALA A 11 3.53 -21.45 -37.89
N PHE A 12 3.61 -20.12 -37.83
CA PHE A 12 4.20 -19.44 -36.67
C PHE A 12 3.25 -19.62 -35.49
N VAL A 13 3.58 -20.55 -34.59
CA VAL A 13 2.90 -20.65 -33.30
C VAL A 13 3.51 -19.56 -32.42
N SER A 14 2.78 -18.46 -32.24
CA SER A 14 3.13 -17.44 -31.24
C SER A 14 3.14 -18.09 -29.86
N ALA A 15 4.26 -18.00 -29.14
CA ALA A 15 4.32 -18.47 -27.76
C ALA A 15 3.36 -17.63 -26.88
N PRO A 16 2.65 -18.24 -25.91
CA PRO A 16 1.78 -17.48 -25.02
C PRO A 16 2.62 -16.52 -24.17
N ILE A 17 2.45 -15.23 -24.41
CA ILE A 17 3.04 -14.16 -23.60
C ILE A 17 2.27 -14.17 -22.28
N ARG A 18 2.96 -14.35 -21.14
CA ARG A 18 2.32 -14.21 -19.83
C ARG A 18 1.74 -12.80 -19.72
N SER A 19 0.42 -12.68 -19.65
CA SER A 19 -0.25 -11.41 -19.41
C SER A 19 0.07 -10.94 -17.99
N PHE A 20 0.61 -9.74 -17.83
CA PHE A 20 0.71 -9.11 -16.51
C PHE A 20 -0.71 -8.84 -16.00
N GLN A 21 -1.03 -9.33 -14.80
CA GLN A 21 -2.29 -8.96 -14.15
C GLN A 21 -2.20 -7.49 -13.75
N THR A 22 -3.12 -6.68 -14.25
CA THR A 22 -3.32 -5.30 -13.78
C THR A 22 -4.51 -5.29 -12.83
N ALA A 23 -4.29 -4.84 -11.60
CA ALA A 23 -5.37 -4.55 -10.65
C ALA A 23 -5.77 -3.08 -10.78
N PRO A 24 -7.06 -2.72 -10.59
CA PRO A 24 -7.46 -1.33 -10.52
C PRO A 24 -6.78 -0.63 -9.34
N VAL A 25 -6.22 0.57 -9.58
CA VAL A 25 -5.70 1.42 -8.48
C VAL A 25 -6.90 2.01 -7.75
N LEU A 26 -7.21 1.45 -6.58
CA LEU A 26 -8.20 2.03 -5.68
C LEU A 26 -7.51 3.14 -4.88
N ARG A 27 -8.02 4.38 -5.00
CA ARG A 27 -7.55 5.53 -4.21
C ARG A 27 -8.18 5.49 -2.82
N VAL A 28 -7.93 4.41 -2.12
CA VAL A 28 -8.37 4.21 -0.75
C VAL A 28 -7.12 4.39 0.10
N GLY A 29 -7.15 5.29 1.07
CA GLY A 29 -6.10 5.34 2.10
C GLY A 29 -6.22 4.10 3.00
N LYS A 30 -5.80 4.21 4.26
CA LYS A 30 -5.97 3.16 5.28
C LYS A 30 -7.35 2.46 5.27
N GLU A 31 -7.39 1.16 4.97
CA GLU A 31 -8.64 0.42 4.76
C GLU A 31 -9.39 0.21 6.09
N SER A 32 -8.66 0.06 7.20
CA SER A 32 -9.20 -0.03 8.56
C SER A 32 -9.99 1.20 9.03
N THR A 33 -9.80 2.38 8.42
CA THR A 33 -10.54 3.61 8.76
C THR A 33 -11.65 3.95 7.75
N LEU A 34 -12.06 2.98 6.93
CA LEU A 34 -13.19 3.16 6.01
C LEU A 34 -14.49 3.53 6.75
N HIS A 35 -15.32 4.35 6.10
CA HIS A 35 -16.64 4.79 6.58
C HIS A 35 -16.65 5.70 7.82
N ASN A 36 -15.53 6.35 8.14
CA ASN A 36 -15.50 7.44 9.11
C ASN A 36 -15.83 8.79 8.44
N GLU A 37 -16.88 9.47 8.90
CA GLU A 37 -17.36 10.74 8.33
C GLU A 37 -16.31 11.87 8.40
N GLY A 38 -15.45 11.88 9.44
CA GLY A 38 -14.40 12.90 9.62
C GLY A 38 -13.09 12.61 8.86
N ARG A 39 -13.02 11.49 8.15
CA ARG A 39 -11.76 11.01 7.56
C ARG A 39 -11.17 11.93 6.49
N ALA A 40 -12.03 12.55 5.68
CA ALA A 40 -11.58 13.43 4.61
C ALA A 40 -10.84 14.65 5.18
N GLU A 41 -11.38 15.25 6.24
CA GLU A 41 -10.80 16.42 6.91
C GLU A 41 -9.49 16.06 7.63
N GLU A 42 -9.47 14.90 8.30
CA GLU A 42 -8.26 14.36 8.94
C GLU A 42 -7.14 14.12 7.92
N ALA A 43 -7.45 13.44 6.81
CA ALA A 43 -6.49 13.17 5.75
C ALA A 43 -5.95 14.46 5.10
N ASP A 44 -6.80 15.47 4.90
CA ASP A 44 -6.37 16.76 4.37
C ASP A 44 -5.48 17.53 5.35
N LYS A 45 -5.77 17.46 6.65
CA LYS A 45 -4.91 18.05 7.69
C LYS A 45 -3.53 17.40 7.69
N ILE A 46 -3.46 16.07 7.70
CA ILE A 46 -2.19 15.32 7.71
C ILE A 46 -1.41 15.60 6.41
N LYS A 47 -2.09 15.63 5.25
CA LYS A 47 -1.49 16.01 3.97
C LYS A 47 -0.87 17.40 4.03
N ASN A 48 -1.58 18.39 4.57
CA ASN A 48 -1.07 19.75 4.67
C ASN A 48 0.16 19.82 5.59
N GLU A 49 0.10 19.17 6.76
CA GLU A 49 1.22 19.08 7.68
C GLU A 49 2.45 18.40 7.03
N GLN A 50 2.23 17.33 6.27
CA GLN A 50 3.28 16.65 5.52
C GLN A 50 3.94 17.58 4.50
N ILE A 51 3.15 18.36 3.76
CA ILE A 51 3.67 19.34 2.79
C ILE A 51 4.51 20.41 3.50
N GLU A 52 4.06 20.91 4.64
CA GLU A 52 4.81 21.89 5.44
C GLU A 52 6.13 21.31 5.95
N LYS A 53 6.10 20.11 6.52
CA LYS A 53 7.30 19.41 7.00
C LYS A 53 8.27 19.09 5.84
N GLN A 54 7.75 18.74 4.68
CA GLN A 54 8.56 18.51 3.48
C GLN A 54 9.28 19.79 3.04
N LYS A 55 8.60 20.95 3.05
CA LYS A 55 9.23 22.25 2.77
C LYS A 55 10.34 22.60 3.76
N GLN A 56 10.22 22.16 5.01
CA GLN A 56 11.25 22.35 6.04
C GLN A 56 12.38 21.30 5.99
N GLY A 57 12.36 20.36 5.05
CA GLY A 57 13.33 19.26 4.97
C GLY A 57 13.14 18.16 6.02
N LYS A 58 12.01 18.18 6.75
CA LYS A 58 11.65 17.20 7.79
C LYS A 58 10.51 16.27 7.36
N GLY A 59 10.40 16.03 6.05
CA GLY A 59 9.41 15.12 5.50
C GLY A 59 9.58 13.72 6.10
N HIS A 60 8.50 13.12 6.58
CA HIS A 60 8.48 11.76 7.08
C HIS A 60 7.24 11.05 6.54
N TRP A 61 7.30 9.72 6.54
CA TRP A 61 6.18 8.88 6.15
C TRP A 61 5.14 8.86 7.27
N HIS A 62 3.85 8.96 6.90
CA HIS A 62 2.73 9.01 7.83
C HIS A 62 1.86 7.76 7.68
N GLU A 63 1.78 6.95 8.73
CA GLU A 63 0.99 5.71 8.73
C GLU A 63 -0.53 5.98 8.66
N GLU A 64 -0.98 7.14 9.13
CA GLU A 64 -2.41 7.50 9.22
C GLU A 64 -3.09 7.61 7.84
N ILE A 65 -2.35 8.04 6.81
CA ILE A 65 -2.85 8.18 5.45
C ILE A 65 -2.38 7.06 4.51
N ALA A 66 -1.42 6.24 4.94
CA ALA A 66 -0.93 5.09 4.18
C ALA A 66 -2.00 3.98 4.11
N SER A 67 -2.00 3.19 3.04
CA SER A 67 -2.77 1.94 2.99
C SER A 67 -2.25 0.96 4.04
N ASP A 68 -3.11 0.08 4.56
CA ASP A 68 -2.75 -0.99 5.47
C ASP A 68 -1.71 -1.93 4.83
N SER A 69 -1.75 -2.10 3.51
CA SER A 69 -0.74 -2.89 2.80
C SER A 69 0.63 -2.20 2.76
N GLU A 70 0.66 -0.88 2.65
CA GLU A 70 1.89 -0.09 2.64
C GLU A 70 2.53 -0.03 4.03
N SER A 71 1.71 0.09 5.09
CA SER A 71 2.20 0.10 6.46
C SER A 71 2.86 -1.22 6.86
N ILE A 72 2.29 -2.36 6.44
CA ILE A 72 2.90 -3.68 6.65
C ILE A 72 4.27 -3.77 5.97
N VAL A 73 4.37 -3.36 4.70
CA VAL A 73 5.66 -3.39 3.97
C VAL A 73 6.69 -2.46 4.62
N LYS A 74 6.24 -1.32 5.15
CA LYS A 74 7.10 -0.40 5.89
C LYS A 74 7.59 -0.98 7.21
N ALA A 75 6.72 -1.68 7.93
CA ALA A 75 7.08 -2.43 9.13
C ALA A 75 8.13 -3.50 8.83
N ASP A 76 7.90 -4.31 7.79
CA ASP A 76 8.83 -5.37 7.36
C ASP A 76 10.20 -4.82 6.97
N ARG A 77 10.25 -3.61 6.38
CA ARG A 77 11.51 -2.95 6.05
C ARG A 77 12.27 -2.43 7.28
N GLY A 78 11.61 -2.33 8.44
CA GLY A 78 12.17 -1.69 9.63
C GLY A 78 12.19 -0.15 9.52
N ASP A 79 11.39 0.43 8.63
CA ASP A 79 11.26 1.89 8.47
C ASP A 79 10.41 2.53 9.59
N ILE A 80 9.89 1.72 10.51
CA ILE A 80 9.09 2.14 11.67
C ILE A 80 9.99 2.23 12.89
N LYS A 81 9.84 3.29 13.68
CA LYS A 81 10.54 3.46 14.96
C LYS A 81 10.02 2.45 15.98
N ALA A 82 10.72 1.32 16.10
CA ALA A 82 10.49 0.31 17.13
C ALA A 82 11.42 0.53 18.33
N ASP A 83 11.51 1.78 18.81
CA ASP A 83 12.30 2.11 19.97
C ASP A 83 11.64 1.54 21.25
N ALA A 84 12.44 1.26 22.29
CA ALA A 84 11.93 0.68 23.54
C ALA A 84 10.80 1.52 24.16
N ASP A 85 10.91 2.85 24.08
CA ASP A 85 9.88 3.79 24.55
C ASP A 85 8.56 3.65 23.79
N THR A 86 8.63 3.42 22.47
CA THR A 86 7.44 3.21 21.63
C THR A 86 6.76 1.89 21.98
N ILE A 87 7.53 0.84 22.27
CA ILE A 87 6.99 -0.45 22.69
C ILE A 87 6.28 -0.34 24.04
N GLU A 88 6.87 0.38 25.01
CA GLU A 88 6.25 0.60 26.32
C GLU A 88 4.92 1.38 26.21
N GLN A 89 4.87 2.38 25.33
CA GLN A 89 3.63 3.13 25.06
C GLN A 89 2.54 2.23 24.48
N LEU A 90 2.87 1.38 23.49
CA LEU A 90 1.92 0.44 22.88
C LEU A 90 1.38 -0.58 23.89
N GLN A 91 2.22 -1.04 24.83
CA GLN A 91 1.79 -1.93 25.92
C GLN A 91 0.78 -1.23 26.84
N LYS A 92 1.05 0.02 27.24
CA LYS A 92 0.13 0.82 28.07
C LYS A 92 -1.20 1.08 27.39
N GLU A 93 -1.21 1.34 26.08
CA GLU A 93 -2.44 1.51 25.31
C GLU A 93 -3.26 0.22 25.23
N SER A 94 -2.58 -0.92 25.06
CA SER A 94 -3.22 -2.24 25.06
C SER A 94 -3.89 -2.55 26.41
N GLU A 95 -3.23 -2.23 27.52
CA GLU A 95 -3.81 -2.37 28.87
C GLU A 95 -5.06 -1.49 29.06
N LYS A 96 -5.02 -0.24 28.59
CA LYS A 96 -6.17 0.67 28.65
C LYS A 96 -7.35 0.14 27.83
N LEU A 97 -7.12 -0.33 26.61
CA LEU A 97 -8.16 -0.91 25.77
C LEU A 97 -8.77 -2.16 26.39
N MET A 98 -7.96 -3.01 27.03
CA MET A 98 -8.46 -4.18 27.79
C MET A 98 -9.32 -3.76 28.98
N SER A 99 -8.94 -2.69 29.69
CA SER A 99 -9.72 -2.19 30.83
C SER A 99 -11.05 -1.57 30.43
N GLN A 100 -11.12 -0.89 29.28
CA GLN A 100 -12.36 -0.28 28.77
C GLN A 100 -13.37 -1.30 28.23
N LYS A 101 -12.90 -2.51 27.89
CA LYS A 101 -13.72 -3.59 27.33
C LYS A 101 -14.36 -4.47 28.43
N LYS A 102 -14.10 -4.17 29.70
CA LYS A 102 -14.55 -4.93 30.87
C LYS A 102 -15.63 -4.16 31.62
#